data_AF-A0A1Q6FYC7-F1
#
_entry.id   AF-A0A1Q6FYC7-F1
#
_cell.length_a   1.000
_cell.length_b   1.000
_cell.length_c   1.000
_cell.angle_alpha   90.00
_cell.angle_beta   90.00
_cell.angle_gamma   90.00
#
_symmetry.space_group_name_H-M   'P 1'
#
loop_
_entity.id
_entity.type
_entity.pdbx_description
1 polymer ?
#
loop_
_entity_poly.entity_id
_entity_poly.type
_entity_poly.pdbx_seq_one_letter_code
_entity_poly.pdbx_strand_id
1 'polypeptide(L)'
;MKNIIFSLTIGAILLFKSLSFNCYAQSDTTFLSKNENRKVYIENNRKSEVFQKLLDPTIQEKAYPELRQYGLEELKESEKILKQAHPQTITKHNLYELPEDWIALHSYKGKYYVYSPCQIDTPTNRWLTDSCLYYKYLDGPFPVIIKSVEKKSDNLYDIKLWNVIQHPDNSQALDELQIHIIDKKRKISIWEYKSYQGESTYELLIPRKSAQHFDLIVCDCQDLDSEFDFDSIDFPNLILSH
;
A
#
# COMPACT_ATOMS: atom_id res chain seq x y z
N MET A 1 85.64 -4.10 8.09
CA MET A 1 85.09 -5.02 9.12
C MET A 1 83.82 -4.39 9.68
N LYS A 2 82.70 -5.12 9.55
CA LYS A 2 81.42 -5.09 10.31
C LYS A 2 80.67 -3.75 10.53
N ASN A 3 79.48 -3.69 9.90
CA ASN A 3 78.11 -3.41 10.41
C ASN A 3 78.01 -2.67 11.77
N ILE A 4 77.08 -1.72 11.97
CA ILE A 4 75.62 -1.96 12.06
C ILE A 4 74.86 -0.63 11.85
N ILE A 5 73.78 -0.71 11.08
CA ILE A 5 72.70 0.27 10.90
C ILE A 5 71.75 0.19 12.10
N PHE A 6 71.38 1.33 12.70
CA PHE A 6 70.12 1.44 13.44
C PHE A 6 69.28 2.55 12.82
N SER A 7 68.25 2.10 12.11
CA SER A 7 67.06 2.85 11.76
C SER A 7 66.23 3.10 13.02
N LEU A 8 65.78 4.34 13.22
CA LEU A 8 64.56 4.61 13.97
C LEU A 8 63.78 5.71 13.26
N THR A 9 62.79 5.25 12.51
CA THR A 9 61.65 6.00 12.00
C THR A 9 60.67 6.36 13.13
N ILE A 10 59.70 7.22 12.79
CA ILE A 10 58.43 7.56 13.48
C ILE A 10 58.52 8.87 14.29
N GLY A 11 57.71 9.90 14.04
CA GLY A 11 56.58 10.00 13.13
C GLY A 11 56.14 11.46 12.95
N ALA A 12 55.86 11.83 11.70
CA ALA A 12 55.17 13.07 11.39
C ALA A 12 53.69 12.88 11.70
N ILE A 13 53.20 13.58 12.72
CA ILE A 13 51.78 13.68 13.03
C ILE A 13 51.14 14.58 11.95
N LEU A 14 50.57 13.94 10.93
CA LEU A 14 49.65 14.60 10.00
C LEU A 14 48.32 14.80 10.72
N LEU A 15 48.09 16.03 11.17
CA LEU A 15 46.76 16.52 11.58
C LEU A 15 45.86 16.55 10.34
N PHE A 16 45.19 15.43 10.05
CA PHE A 16 44.00 15.42 9.22
C PHE A 16 42.91 16.20 9.96
N LYS A 17 42.77 17.49 9.64
CA LYS A 17 41.51 18.19 9.88
C LYS A 17 40.45 17.42 9.11
N SER A 18 39.66 16.64 9.81
CA SER A 18 38.39 16.11 9.31
C SER A 18 37.54 17.31 8.91
N LEU A 19 37.56 17.66 7.63
CA LEU A 19 36.45 18.33 6.98
C LEU A 19 35.28 17.37 7.08
N SER A 20 34.58 17.40 8.20
CA SER A 20 33.22 16.92 8.30
C SER A 20 32.41 17.79 7.34
N PHE A 21 32.31 17.32 6.10
CA PHE A 21 31.21 17.69 5.23
C PHE A 21 29.95 17.23 5.95
N ASN A 22 29.38 18.12 6.76
CA ASN A 22 27.96 18.09 7.04
C ASN A 22 27.27 18.32 5.69
N CYS A 23 27.09 17.26 4.92
CA CYS A 23 26.04 17.23 3.94
C CYS A 23 24.75 17.18 4.74
N TYR A 24 24.32 18.34 5.25
CA TYR A 24 22.90 18.56 5.41
C TYR A 24 22.35 18.49 4.00
N ALA A 25 21.91 17.30 3.60
CA ALA A 25 20.95 17.17 2.52
C ALA A 25 19.73 17.95 3.01
N GLN A 26 19.68 19.24 2.68
CA GLN A 26 18.45 19.98 2.65
C GLN A 26 17.57 19.16 1.71
N SER A 27 16.60 18.43 2.28
CA SER A 27 15.64 17.71 1.48
C SER A 27 14.83 18.78 0.77
N ASP A 28 15.25 19.17 -0.43
CA ASP A 28 14.48 20.06 -1.27
C ASP A 28 13.16 19.34 -1.56
N THR A 29 12.14 19.69 -0.78
CA THR A 29 10.79 19.17 -0.94
C THR A 29 10.30 19.61 -2.31
N THR A 30 10.10 18.64 -3.22
CA THR A 30 9.57 18.93 -4.55
C THR A 30 8.07 19.17 -4.45
N PHE A 31 7.64 20.42 -4.39
CA PHE A 31 6.22 20.76 -4.41
C PHE A 31 5.63 20.55 -5.81
N LEU A 32 4.51 19.83 -5.87
CA LEU A 32 3.66 19.66 -7.05
C LEU A 32 2.59 20.74 -7.12
N SER A 33 2.07 21.16 -5.97
CA SER A 33 1.12 22.26 -5.81
C SER A 33 1.20 22.84 -4.40
N LYS A 34 0.98 24.14 -4.23
CA LYS A 34 0.97 24.80 -2.93
C LYS A 34 0.05 26.01 -2.94
N ASN A 35 -0.94 26.03 -2.06
CA ASN A 35 -1.76 27.18 -1.71
C ASN A 35 -1.88 27.29 -0.17
N GLU A 36 -2.69 28.21 0.33
CA GLU A 36 -2.84 28.46 1.78
C GLU A 36 -3.37 27.23 2.54
N ASN A 37 -4.26 26.45 1.92
CA ASN A 37 -4.98 25.34 2.56
C ASN A 37 -4.47 23.95 2.13
N ARG A 38 -3.59 23.87 1.14
CA ARG A 38 -3.11 22.60 0.57
C ARG A 38 -1.68 22.68 0.08
N LYS A 39 -0.87 21.69 0.44
CA LYS A 39 0.46 21.43 -0.10
C LYS A 39 0.50 20.00 -0.64
N VAL A 40 0.84 19.88 -1.92
CA VAL A 40 1.13 18.58 -2.52
C VAL A 40 2.61 18.54 -2.85
N TYR A 41 3.31 17.51 -2.41
CA TYR A 41 4.75 17.38 -2.64
C TYR A 41 5.20 15.92 -2.73
N ILE A 42 6.37 15.72 -3.34
CA ILE A 42 7.04 14.42 -3.36
C ILE A 42 7.93 14.30 -2.13
N GLU A 43 7.64 13.29 -1.30
CA GLU A 43 8.46 12.87 -0.17
C GLU A 43 9.44 11.77 -0.60
N ASN A 44 10.71 12.14 -0.70
CA ASN A 44 11.79 11.24 -1.09
C ASN A 44 12.48 10.60 0.12
N ASN A 45 12.40 11.22 1.30
CA ASN A 45 13.01 10.70 2.51
C ASN A 45 12.18 9.53 3.05
N ARG A 46 12.67 8.31 2.79
CA ARG A 46 12.07 7.06 3.28
C ARG A 46 11.97 6.98 4.81
N LYS A 47 12.75 7.79 5.54
CA LYS A 47 12.73 7.85 7.01
C LYS A 47 11.82 8.95 7.57
N SER A 48 11.18 9.76 6.70
CA SER A 48 10.21 10.77 7.16
C SER A 48 9.06 10.08 7.89
N GLU A 49 8.45 10.81 8.83
CA GLU A 49 7.35 10.28 9.64
C GLU A 49 6.15 9.84 8.77
N VAL A 50 5.80 10.65 7.75
CA VAL A 50 4.70 10.33 6.82
C VAL A 50 4.97 9.05 6.03
N PHE A 51 6.20 8.85 5.56
CA PHE A 51 6.57 7.63 4.83
C PHE A 51 6.57 6.40 5.75
N GLN A 52 7.07 6.55 6.99
CA GLN A 52 7.06 5.47 7.97
C GLN A 52 5.63 5.06 8.36
N LYS A 53 4.72 6.01 8.54
CA LYS A 53 3.28 5.73 8.78
C LYS A 53 2.63 4.98 7.61
N LEU A 54 2.98 5.30 6.37
CA LEU A 54 2.51 4.56 5.20
C LEU A 54 3.00 3.10 5.21
N LEU A 55 4.27 2.88 5.55
CA LEU A 55 4.88 1.54 5.58
C LEU A 55 4.39 0.68 6.75
N ASP A 56 4.14 1.29 7.90
CA ASP A 56 3.66 0.63 9.11
C ASP A 56 2.50 1.44 9.70
N PRO A 57 1.23 1.08 9.38
CA PRO A 57 0.07 1.77 9.91
C PRO A 57 -0.04 1.65 11.45
N THR A 58 0.64 0.68 12.07
CA THR A 58 0.65 0.54 13.53
C THR A 58 1.34 1.71 14.22
N ILE A 59 2.19 2.46 13.53
CA ILE A 59 2.82 3.68 14.06
C ILE A 59 1.76 4.72 14.39
N GLN A 60 0.79 4.93 13.50
CA GLN A 60 -0.33 5.85 13.74
C GLN A 60 -1.26 5.32 14.82
N GLU A 61 -1.60 4.03 14.79
CA GLU A 61 -2.44 3.38 15.80
C GLU A 61 -1.84 3.42 17.22
N LYS A 62 -0.50 3.40 17.34
CA LYS A 62 0.19 3.58 18.62
C LYS A 62 0.16 5.03 19.10
N ALA A 63 0.21 5.98 18.17
CA ALA A 63 0.10 7.40 18.49
C ALA A 63 -1.32 7.79 18.94
N TYR A 64 -2.35 7.07 18.44
CA TYR A 64 -3.77 7.29 18.72
C TYR A 64 -4.47 5.96 19.08
N PRO A 65 -4.32 5.47 20.33
CA PRO A 65 -4.87 4.18 20.77
C PRO A 65 -6.38 4.03 20.59
N GLU A 66 -7.13 5.13 20.68
CA GLU A 66 -8.56 5.21 20.46
C GLU A 66 -8.96 4.82 19.03
N LEU A 67 -8.17 5.21 18.02
CA LEU A 67 -8.42 4.83 16.62
C LEU A 67 -8.23 3.32 16.44
N ARG A 68 -7.24 2.75 17.12
CA ARG A 68 -6.99 1.31 17.12
C ARG A 68 -8.14 0.56 17.78
N GLN A 69 -8.60 1.02 18.94
CA GLN A 69 -9.72 0.40 19.64
C GLN A 69 -10.98 0.44 18.78
N TYR A 70 -11.30 1.60 18.21
CA TYR A 70 -12.43 1.76 17.31
C TYR A 70 -12.36 0.80 16.11
N GLY A 71 -11.23 0.72 15.42
CA GLY A 71 -11.06 -0.22 14.30
C GLY A 71 -11.20 -1.70 14.69
N LEU A 72 -10.79 -2.08 15.91
CA LEU A 72 -10.99 -3.44 16.43
C LEU A 72 -12.45 -3.73 16.79
N GLU A 73 -13.19 -2.73 17.25
CA GLU A 73 -14.63 -2.85 17.54
C GLU A 73 -15.44 -3.00 16.25
N GLU A 74 -15.14 -2.20 15.22
CA GLU A 74 -15.80 -2.31 13.90
C GLU A 74 -15.50 -3.63 13.20
N LEU A 75 -14.25 -4.14 13.30
CA LEU A 75 -13.91 -5.46 12.79
C LEU A 75 -14.73 -6.56 13.50
N LYS A 76 -14.88 -6.48 14.83
CA LYS A 76 -15.69 -7.45 15.59
C LYS A 76 -17.15 -7.41 15.19
N GLU A 77 -17.72 -6.22 14.98
CA GLU A 77 -19.11 -6.11 14.56
C GLU A 77 -19.32 -6.64 13.13
N SER A 78 -18.40 -6.32 12.22
CA SER A 78 -18.40 -6.87 10.87
C SER A 78 -18.31 -8.39 10.85
N GLU A 79 -17.42 -8.98 11.66
CA GLU A 79 -17.34 -10.44 11.82
C GLU A 79 -18.62 -11.04 12.44
N LYS A 80 -19.28 -10.33 13.35
CA LYS A 80 -20.54 -10.77 13.96
C LYS A 80 -21.65 -10.80 12.93
N ILE A 81 -21.79 -9.78 12.09
CA ILE A 81 -22.74 -9.75 10.97
C ILE A 81 -22.49 -10.94 10.04
N LEU A 82 -21.23 -11.19 9.67
CA LEU A 82 -20.87 -12.34 8.83
C LEU A 82 -21.25 -13.68 9.47
N LYS A 83 -20.97 -13.87 10.76
CA LYS A 83 -21.32 -15.11 11.50
C LYS A 83 -22.83 -15.31 11.61
N GLN A 84 -23.60 -14.24 11.72
CA GLN A 84 -25.07 -14.30 11.77
C GLN A 84 -25.66 -14.66 10.40
N ALA A 85 -25.18 -14.04 9.33
CA ALA A 85 -25.60 -14.34 7.98
C ALA A 85 -25.16 -15.76 7.54
N HIS A 86 -23.97 -16.19 7.98
CA HIS A 86 -23.38 -17.50 7.67
C HIS A 86 -22.90 -18.20 8.94
N PRO A 87 -23.80 -18.93 9.63
CA PRO A 87 -23.45 -19.67 10.83
C PRO A 87 -22.53 -20.87 10.56
N GLN A 88 -22.33 -21.23 9.29
CA GLN A 88 -21.36 -22.25 8.90
C GLN A 88 -19.95 -21.65 8.86
N THR A 89 -18.94 -22.46 9.18
CA THR A 89 -17.54 -22.02 9.19
C THR A 89 -17.15 -21.44 7.83
N ILE A 90 -16.66 -20.20 7.81
CA ILE A 90 -16.10 -19.58 6.61
C ILE A 90 -14.88 -20.40 6.18
N THR A 91 -14.92 -20.89 4.94
CA THR A 91 -13.85 -21.73 4.38
C THR A 91 -12.57 -20.91 4.21
N LYS A 92 -11.44 -21.51 4.55
CA LYS A 92 -10.10 -20.98 4.26
C LYS A 92 -9.62 -21.49 2.91
N HIS A 93 -8.97 -20.62 2.16
CA HIS A 93 -8.49 -20.85 0.80
C HIS A 93 -6.97 -20.67 0.73
N ASN A 94 -6.32 -21.44 -0.14
CA ASN A 94 -4.92 -21.23 -0.45
C ASN A 94 -4.77 -19.99 -1.33
N LEU A 95 -4.02 -18.99 -0.87
CA LEU A 95 -3.76 -17.75 -1.60
C LEU A 95 -2.52 -17.82 -2.51
N TYR A 96 -1.85 -18.96 -2.61
CA TYR A 96 -0.68 -19.15 -3.49
C TYR A 96 0.40 -18.08 -3.32
N GLU A 97 0.67 -17.71 -2.06
CA GLU A 97 1.64 -16.66 -1.69
C GLU A 97 1.25 -15.24 -2.11
N LEU A 98 0.01 -14.99 -2.53
CA LEU A 98 -0.48 -13.63 -2.69
C LEU A 98 -0.31 -12.86 -1.37
N PRO A 99 0.23 -11.64 -1.43
CA PRO A 99 0.36 -10.78 -0.26
C PRO A 99 -0.98 -10.51 0.41
N GLU A 100 -0.90 -10.20 1.69
CA GLU A 100 -2.06 -9.98 2.53
C GLU A 100 -2.50 -8.51 2.54
N ASP A 101 -1.54 -7.58 2.63
CA ASP A 101 -1.80 -6.13 2.75
C ASP A 101 -1.35 -5.40 1.49
N TRP A 102 -2.30 -4.73 0.84
CA TRP A 102 -2.13 -4.04 -0.43
C TRP A 102 -2.49 -2.58 -0.30
N ILE A 103 -1.79 -1.74 -1.06
CA ILE A 103 -2.08 -0.32 -1.20
C ILE A 103 -2.17 0.08 -2.66
N ALA A 104 -2.94 1.13 -2.91
CA ALA A 104 -3.06 1.73 -4.23
C ALA A 104 -1.71 2.34 -4.70
N LEU A 105 -1.49 2.25 -6.00
CA LEU A 105 -0.39 2.86 -6.71
C LEU A 105 -0.98 3.79 -7.78
N HIS A 106 -0.44 4.99 -7.91
CA HIS A 106 -1.03 6.04 -8.76
C HIS A 106 -0.05 6.50 -9.84
N SER A 107 -0.54 6.83 -11.03
CA SER A 107 0.27 7.41 -12.09
C SER A 107 0.28 8.94 -12.00
N TYR A 108 1.46 9.55 -12.09
CA TYR A 108 1.60 10.98 -12.29
C TYR A 108 2.76 11.27 -13.25
N LYS A 109 2.45 11.95 -14.37
CA LYS A 109 3.41 12.24 -15.44
C LYS A 109 4.18 10.99 -15.90
N GLY A 110 3.46 9.86 -16.03
CA GLY A 110 4.01 8.58 -16.52
C GLY A 110 4.94 7.85 -15.54
N LYS A 111 4.94 8.23 -14.26
CA LYS A 111 5.63 7.52 -13.17
C LYS A 111 4.64 7.07 -12.11
N TYR A 112 4.97 5.98 -11.41
CA TYR A 112 4.14 5.45 -10.35
C TYR A 112 4.59 5.92 -8.96
N TYR A 113 3.62 6.31 -8.15
CA TYR A 113 3.81 6.81 -6.79
C TYR A 113 2.84 6.12 -5.84
N VAL A 114 3.29 5.93 -4.61
CA VAL A 114 2.38 5.71 -3.48
C VAL A 114 1.86 7.06 -3.01
N TYR A 115 0.71 7.06 -2.34
CA TYR A 115 0.01 8.29 -2.00
C TYR A 115 -0.36 8.35 -0.51
N SER A 116 -0.12 9.51 0.10
CA SER A 116 -0.66 9.87 1.41
C SER A 116 -1.76 10.89 1.16
N PRO A 117 -3.04 10.46 1.16
CA PRO A 117 -4.16 11.34 0.89
C PRO A 117 -4.40 12.35 2.00
N CYS A 118 -5.22 13.33 1.65
CA CYS A 118 -5.73 14.36 2.52
C CYS A 118 -6.89 13.80 3.40
N GLN A 119 -7.81 13.08 2.77
CA GLN A 119 -8.89 12.35 3.40
C GLN A 119 -8.45 10.97 3.87
N ILE A 120 -8.81 10.64 5.11
CA ILE A 120 -8.48 9.36 5.74
C ILE A 120 -9.48 8.26 5.29
N ASP A 121 -10.65 8.63 4.75
CA ASP A 121 -11.72 7.71 4.32
C ASP A 121 -11.53 7.10 2.93
N THR A 122 -10.62 7.64 2.12
CA THR A 122 -10.27 7.02 0.85
C THR A 122 -9.71 5.63 1.16
N PRO A 123 -10.29 4.54 0.61
CA PRO A 123 -9.87 3.19 1.00
C PRO A 123 -8.48 2.91 0.43
N THR A 124 -7.44 3.29 1.16
CA THR A 124 -6.05 3.18 0.70
C THR A 124 -5.55 1.74 0.75
N ASN A 125 -6.25 0.86 1.49
CA ASN A 125 -5.75 -0.45 1.86
C ASN A 125 -6.75 -1.56 1.51
N ARG A 126 -6.25 -2.69 1.00
CA ARG A 126 -7.00 -3.95 0.86
C ARG A 126 -6.31 -5.00 1.70
N TRP A 127 -7.09 -5.73 2.49
CA TRP A 127 -6.59 -6.86 3.28
C TRP A 127 -7.14 -8.17 2.73
N LEU A 128 -6.33 -8.92 2.00
CA LEU A 128 -6.67 -10.22 1.42
C LEU A 128 -6.20 -11.33 2.37
N THR A 129 -7.13 -11.90 3.13
CA THR A 129 -6.90 -13.04 4.02
C THR A 129 -7.28 -14.36 3.36
N ASP A 130 -7.02 -15.49 4.02
CA ASP A 130 -7.40 -16.81 3.49
C ASP A 130 -8.91 -17.04 3.43
N SER A 131 -9.74 -16.19 4.02
CA SER A 131 -11.19 -16.35 4.04
C SER A 131 -11.99 -15.15 3.53
N CYS A 132 -11.41 -13.94 3.62
CA CYS A 132 -12.10 -12.69 3.31
C CYS A 132 -11.16 -11.68 2.63
N LEU A 133 -11.74 -10.83 1.78
CA LEU A 133 -11.17 -9.56 1.36
C LEU A 133 -11.80 -8.44 2.21
N TYR A 134 -10.99 -7.63 2.88
CA TYR A 134 -11.49 -6.46 3.62
C TYR A 134 -11.13 -5.16 2.91
N TYR A 135 -12.13 -4.29 2.80
CA TYR A 135 -11.97 -2.90 2.39
C TYR A 135 -11.88 -2.05 3.66
N LYS A 136 -10.72 -1.44 3.93
CA LYS A 136 -10.54 -0.59 5.12
C LYS A 136 -11.00 0.83 4.79
N TYR A 137 -12.17 1.21 5.28
CA TYR A 137 -12.67 2.58 5.29
C TYR A 137 -12.52 3.19 6.69
N LEU A 138 -12.85 4.48 6.85
CA LEU A 138 -12.88 5.13 8.17
C LEU A 138 -13.84 4.44 9.15
N ASP A 139 -15.02 4.06 8.65
CA ASP A 139 -16.07 3.39 9.43
C ASP A 139 -15.77 1.89 9.68
N GLY A 140 -14.54 1.47 9.41
CA GLY A 140 -14.05 0.13 9.70
C GLY A 140 -13.77 -0.74 8.47
N PRO A 141 -13.21 -1.94 8.70
CA PRO A 141 -12.95 -2.89 7.64
C PRO A 141 -14.23 -3.64 7.26
N PHE A 142 -14.68 -3.49 6.02
CA PHE A 142 -15.86 -4.18 5.50
C PHE A 142 -15.45 -5.49 4.82
N PRO A 143 -15.86 -6.65 5.34
CA PRO A 143 -15.43 -7.93 4.80
C PRO A 143 -16.32 -8.41 3.65
N VAL A 144 -15.68 -8.98 2.66
CA VAL A 144 -16.29 -9.71 1.55
C VAL A 144 -15.77 -11.15 1.59
N ILE A 145 -16.68 -12.12 1.61
CA ILE A 145 -16.31 -13.53 1.78
C ILE A 145 -15.67 -14.05 0.50
N ILE A 146 -14.55 -14.76 0.62
CA ILE A 146 -13.96 -15.52 -0.47
C ILE A 146 -14.72 -16.85 -0.60
N LYS A 147 -15.19 -17.14 -1.81
CA LYS A 147 -15.87 -18.40 -2.15
C LYS A 147 -14.93 -19.39 -2.84
N SER A 148 -13.99 -18.88 -3.63
CA SER A 148 -12.95 -19.68 -4.28
C SER A 148 -11.77 -18.82 -4.69
N VAL A 149 -10.60 -19.44 -4.77
CA VAL A 149 -9.38 -18.85 -5.31
C VAL A 149 -8.80 -19.84 -6.29
N GLU A 150 -8.51 -19.39 -7.50
CA GLU A 150 -7.89 -20.19 -8.55
C GLU A 150 -6.69 -19.44 -9.14
N LYS A 151 -5.52 -20.09 -9.11
CA LYS A 151 -4.35 -19.60 -9.84
C LYS A 151 -4.46 -20.06 -11.30
N LYS A 152 -4.92 -19.17 -12.19
CA LYS A 152 -5.08 -19.44 -13.63
C LYS A 152 -3.74 -19.54 -14.35
N SER A 153 -2.76 -18.74 -13.92
CA SER A 153 -1.39 -18.77 -14.42
C SER A 153 -0.43 -18.18 -13.38
N ASP A 154 0.87 -18.06 -13.70
CA ASP A 154 1.82 -17.38 -12.82
C ASP A 154 1.55 -15.88 -12.63
N ASN A 155 0.74 -15.28 -13.51
CA ASN A 155 0.45 -13.85 -13.52
C ASN A 155 -1.03 -13.54 -13.29
N LEU A 156 -1.89 -14.54 -13.16
CA LEU A 156 -3.34 -14.35 -13.08
C LEU A 156 -3.95 -15.24 -12.00
N TYR A 157 -4.67 -14.58 -11.10
CA TYR A 157 -5.50 -15.21 -10.07
C TYR A 157 -6.94 -14.80 -10.28
N ASP A 158 -7.86 -15.74 -10.14
CA ASP A 158 -9.29 -15.54 -10.17
C ASP A 158 -9.87 -15.82 -8.78
N ILE A 159 -10.58 -14.86 -8.21
CA ILE A 159 -11.14 -14.93 -6.86
C ILE A 159 -12.64 -14.64 -6.96
N LYS A 160 -13.46 -15.58 -6.49
CA LYS A 160 -14.90 -15.37 -6.39
C LYS A 160 -15.23 -14.82 -5.01
N LEU A 161 -15.95 -13.71 -5.00
CA LEU A 161 -16.25 -12.90 -3.84
C LEU A 161 -17.76 -12.86 -3.63
N TRP A 162 -18.18 -12.90 -2.37
CA TRP A 162 -19.57 -12.71 -1.99
C TRP A 162 -19.69 -11.57 -1.00
N ASN A 163 -20.32 -10.48 -1.47
CA ASN A 163 -20.65 -9.34 -0.65
C ASN A 163 -21.97 -9.58 0.10
N VAL A 164 -21.86 -10.17 1.29
CA VAL A 164 -23.01 -10.54 2.13
C VAL A 164 -23.82 -9.31 2.56
N ILE A 165 -23.18 -8.14 2.69
CA ILE A 165 -23.85 -6.91 3.11
C ILE A 165 -24.78 -6.41 1.99
N GLN A 166 -24.31 -6.43 0.75
CA GLN A 166 -25.12 -6.00 -0.40
C GLN A 166 -26.10 -7.08 -0.88
N HIS A 167 -25.73 -8.36 -0.74
CA HIS A 167 -26.48 -9.50 -1.27
C HIS A 167 -26.62 -10.65 -0.25
N PRO A 168 -27.29 -10.44 0.90
CA PRO A 168 -27.33 -11.40 2.00
C PRO A 168 -28.00 -12.73 1.61
N ASP A 169 -29.03 -12.68 0.76
CA ASP A 169 -29.85 -13.84 0.40
C ASP A 169 -29.46 -14.46 -0.96
N ASN A 170 -28.54 -13.84 -1.71
CA ASN A 170 -28.21 -14.26 -3.07
C ASN A 170 -26.74 -14.67 -3.19
N SER A 171 -26.41 -15.85 -2.67
CA SER A 171 -25.06 -16.43 -2.75
C SER A 171 -24.61 -16.79 -4.17
N GLN A 172 -25.48 -16.63 -5.19
CA GLN A 172 -25.14 -16.82 -6.59
C GLN A 172 -24.68 -15.52 -7.26
N ALA A 173 -25.01 -14.36 -6.68
CA ALA A 173 -24.46 -13.07 -7.08
C ALA A 173 -23.03 -12.94 -6.53
N LEU A 174 -22.10 -13.55 -7.24
CA LEU A 174 -20.68 -13.50 -6.92
C LEU A 174 -20.01 -12.44 -7.77
N ASP A 175 -19.34 -11.52 -7.11
CA ASP A 175 -18.37 -10.65 -7.77
C ASP A 175 -17.10 -11.45 -8.04
N GLU A 176 -16.35 -11.02 -9.05
CA GLU A 176 -15.08 -11.63 -9.42
C GLU A 176 -13.97 -10.61 -9.24
N LEU A 177 -12.90 -11.02 -8.58
CA LEU A 177 -11.65 -10.27 -8.51
C LEU A 177 -10.59 -11.04 -9.29
N GLN A 178 -10.13 -10.44 -10.39
CA GLN A 178 -8.96 -10.91 -11.10
C GLN A 178 -7.73 -10.09 -10.68
N ILE A 179 -6.67 -10.77 -10.24
CA ILE A 179 -5.40 -10.15 -9.90
C ILE A 179 -4.40 -10.47 -11.01
N HIS A 180 -4.08 -9.44 -11.79
CA HIS A 180 -3.13 -9.48 -12.90
C HIS A 180 -1.76 -8.96 -12.42
N ILE A 181 -0.75 -9.82 -12.31
CA ILE A 181 0.62 -9.40 -11.95
C ILE A 181 1.35 -8.91 -13.20
N ILE A 182 1.52 -7.59 -13.31
CA ILE A 182 2.15 -6.94 -14.47
C ILE A 182 3.65 -6.68 -14.27
N ASP A 183 4.13 -6.60 -13.02
CA ASP A 183 5.56 -6.50 -12.73
C ASP A 183 5.93 -7.35 -11.52
N LYS A 184 6.56 -8.51 -11.76
CA LYS A 184 6.96 -9.44 -10.68
C LYS A 184 8.05 -8.86 -9.77
N LYS A 185 8.95 -8.04 -10.30
CA LYS A 185 10.11 -7.52 -9.55
C LYS A 185 9.67 -6.45 -8.55
N ARG A 186 8.83 -5.52 -8.99
CA ARG A 186 8.25 -4.46 -8.16
C ARG A 186 6.94 -4.87 -7.49
N LYS A 187 6.41 -6.05 -7.84
CA LYS A 187 5.12 -6.61 -7.39
C LYS A 187 3.96 -5.67 -7.67
N ILE A 188 3.92 -5.12 -8.88
CA ILE A 188 2.80 -4.31 -9.35
C ILE A 188 1.74 -5.24 -9.92
N SER A 189 0.51 -5.05 -9.46
CA SER A 189 -0.64 -5.79 -9.90
C SER A 189 -1.77 -4.86 -10.30
N ILE A 190 -2.57 -5.28 -11.27
CA ILE A 190 -3.88 -4.69 -11.55
C ILE A 190 -4.93 -5.61 -10.93
N TRP A 191 -5.78 -5.04 -10.09
CA TRP A 191 -6.97 -5.72 -9.60
C TRP A 191 -8.14 -5.28 -10.48
N GLU A 192 -8.78 -6.23 -11.13
CA GLU A 192 -9.99 -6.04 -11.91
C GLU A 192 -11.16 -6.64 -11.13
N TYR A 193 -12.07 -5.79 -10.68
CA TYR A 193 -13.30 -6.20 -10.02
C TYR A 193 -14.43 -6.23 -11.05
N LYS A 194 -14.97 -7.41 -11.32
CA LYS A 194 -16.14 -7.61 -12.18
C LYS A 194 -17.33 -7.83 -11.27
N SER A 195 -18.29 -6.92 -11.32
CA SER A 195 -19.55 -7.11 -10.64
C SER A 195 -20.28 -8.31 -11.22
N TYR A 196 -21.17 -8.92 -10.44
CA TYR A 196 -22.08 -9.95 -10.95
C TYR A 196 -22.96 -9.47 -12.14
N GLN A 197 -23.09 -8.14 -12.34
CA GLN A 197 -23.80 -7.52 -13.45
C GLN A 197 -22.93 -7.36 -14.72
N GLY A 198 -21.63 -7.66 -14.65
CA GLY A 198 -20.69 -7.63 -15.77
C GLY A 198 -19.90 -6.32 -15.91
N GLU A 199 -20.14 -5.32 -15.07
CA GLU A 199 -19.36 -4.09 -15.04
C GLU A 199 -17.98 -4.35 -14.42
N SER A 200 -16.92 -3.83 -15.04
CA SER A 200 -15.54 -3.98 -14.57
C SER A 200 -14.98 -2.65 -14.07
N THR A 201 -14.37 -2.67 -12.90
CA THR A 201 -13.58 -1.56 -12.34
C THR A 201 -12.17 -2.04 -12.05
N TYR A 202 -11.22 -1.11 -12.03
CA TYR A 202 -9.79 -1.44 -11.97
C TYR A 202 -9.08 -0.59 -10.93
N GLU A 203 -8.10 -1.20 -10.27
CA GLU A 203 -7.18 -0.53 -9.38
C GLU A 203 -5.75 -1.02 -9.67
N LEU A 204 -4.77 -0.13 -9.58
CA LEU A 204 -3.36 -0.51 -9.59
C LEU A 204 -2.90 -0.64 -8.15
N LEU A 205 -2.42 -1.81 -7.74
CA LEU A 205 -2.00 -2.07 -6.37
C LEU A 205 -0.61 -2.69 -6.30
N ILE A 206 0.00 -2.48 -5.14
CA ILE A 206 1.21 -3.16 -4.71
C ILE A 206 1.02 -3.71 -3.30
N PRO A 207 1.76 -4.75 -2.91
CA PRO A 207 1.88 -5.11 -1.50
C PRO A 207 2.46 -3.93 -0.72
N ARG A 208 1.94 -3.61 0.48
CA ARG A 208 2.44 -2.48 1.28
C ARG A 208 3.96 -2.53 1.46
N LYS A 209 4.52 -3.73 1.69
CA LYS A 209 5.97 -3.92 1.85
C LYS A 209 6.78 -3.50 0.61
N SER A 210 6.17 -3.44 -0.58
CA SER A 210 6.80 -2.95 -1.80
C SER A 210 6.82 -1.43 -1.91
N ALA A 211 6.05 -0.71 -1.08
CA ALA A 211 5.92 0.76 -1.14
C ALA A 211 7.27 1.49 -0.97
N GLN A 212 8.24 0.89 -0.27
CA GLN A 212 9.60 1.42 -0.14
C GLN A 212 10.31 1.66 -1.49
N HIS A 213 9.88 0.97 -2.55
CA HIS A 213 10.44 1.07 -3.90
C HIS A 213 9.82 2.19 -4.75
N PHE A 214 8.83 2.91 -4.23
CA PHE A 214 8.14 3.99 -4.91
C PHE A 214 8.34 5.29 -4.14
N ASP A 215 8.35 6.41 -4.86
CA ASP A 215 8.31 7.72 -4.21
C ASP A 215 6.88 7.99 -3.71
N LEU A 216 6.77 8.79 -2.64
CA LEU A 216 5.50 9.12 -2.02
C LEU A 216 5.06 10.51 -2.45
N ILE A 217 3.85 10.64 -2.97
CA ILE A 217 3.18 11.93 -3.07
C ILE A 217 2.38 12.13 -1.78
N VAL A 218 2.59 13.28 -1.13
CA VAL A 218 1.86 13.67 0.07
C VAL A 218 0.91 14.80 -0.28
N CYS A 219 -0.36 14.63 0.06
CA CYS A 219 -1.37 15.69 0.11
C CYS A 219 -1.54 16.12 1.56
N ASP A 220 -1.00 17.29 1.91
CA ASP A 220 -1.14 17.95 3.20
C ASP A 220 -2.19 19.06 3.07
N CYS A 221 -3.40 18.86 3.60
CA CYS A 221 -4.49 19.84 3.54
C CYS A 221 -5.01 20.24 4.92
N GLN A 222 -5.66 21.40 4.94
CA GLN A 222 -6.57 21.82 6.01
C GLN A 222 -8.01 21.39 5.72
N ASP A 223 -8.39 21.33 4.44
CA ASP A 223 -9.74 20.95 3.98
C ASP A 223 -9.70 19.59 3.29
N LEU A 224 -10.52 18.65 3.78
CA LEU A 224 -10.53 17.25 3.34
C LEU A 224 -10.89 17.08 1.86
N ASP A 225 -11.70 17.95 1.26
CA ASP A 225 -12.23 17.75 -0.11
C ASP A 225 -11.25 18.10 -1.25
N SER A 226 -9.95 18.27 -0.98
CA SER A 226 -8.97 18.79 -1.94
C SER A 226 -7.89 17.77 -2.32
N GLU A 227 -8.29 16.56 -2.70
CA GLU A 227 -7.38 15.49 -3.14
C GLU A 227 -6.54 15.86 -4.39
N PHE A 228 -5.44 15.14 -4.59
CA PHE A 228 -4.57 15.30 -5.75
C PHE A 228 -5.06 14.48 -6.94
N ASP A 229 -5.13 15.13 -8.10
CA ASP A 229 -5.50 14.47 -9.36
C ASP A 229 -4.32 13.70 -9.96
N PHE A 230 -4.56 12.42 -10.23
CA PHE A 230 -3.61 11.52 -10.88
C PHE A 230 -3.94 11.32 -12.37
N ASP A 231 -2.97 10.84 -13.14
CA ASP A 231 -3.21 10.47 -14.53
C ASP A 231 -4.22 9.31 -14.59
N SER A 232 -5.09 9.31 -15.60
CA SER A 232 -5.89 8.14 -15.93
C SER A 232 -5.01 7.04 -16.52
N ILE A 233 -5.36 5.78 -16.24
CA ILE A 233 -4.65 4.60 -16.73
C ILE A 233 -5.61 3.80 -17.62
N ASP A 234 -5.17 3.45 -18.82
CA ASP A 234 -5.84 2.47 -19.67
C ASP A 234 -5.49 1.05 -19.17
N PHE A 235 -6.25 0.59 -18.18
CA PHE A 235 -6.02 -0.72 -17.55
C PHE A 235 -6.16 -1.90 -18.52
N PRO A 236 -7.20 -1.99 -19.36
CA PRO A 236 -7.30 -3.07 -20.34
C PRO A 236 -6.08 -3.17 -21.24
N ASN A 237 -5.58 -2.05 -21.76
CA ASN A 237 -4.37 -2.05 -22.58
C ASN A 237 -3.11 -2.40 -21.76
N LEU A 238 -3.02 -1.92 -20.52
CA LEU A 238 -1.88 -2.21 -19.65
C LEU A 238 -1.79 -3.71 -19.31
N ILE A 239 -2.93 -4.37 -19.07
CA ILE A 239 -3.01 -5.83 -18.90
C ILE A 239 -2.53 -6.55 -20.15
N LEU A 240 -3.03 -6.17 -21.33
CA LEU A 240 -2.69 -6.82 -22.61
C LEU A 240 -1.20 -6.66 -23.01
N SER A 241 -0.53 -5.65 -22.46
CA SER A 241 0.89 -5.38 -22.75
C SER A 241 1.88 -6.23 -21.94
N HIS A 242 1.40 -7.10 -21.03
CA HIS A 242 2.21 -7.96 -20.15
C HIS A 242 1.77 -9.42 -20.20
#